data_AF-A0AA37F1X2-F1
#
_entry.id   AF-A0AA37F1X2-F1
#
_cell.length_a   1.000
_cell.length_b   1.000
_cell.length_c   1.000
_cell.angle_alpha   90.00
_cell.angle_beta   90.00
_cell.angle_gamma   90.00
#
_symmetry.space_group_name_H-M   'P 1'
#
loop_
_entity.id
_entity.type
_entity.pdbx_description
1 polymer ?
#
loop_
_entity_poly.entity_id
_entity_poly.type
_entity_poly.pdbx_seq_one_letter_code
_entity_poly.pdbx_strand_id
1 'polypeptide(L)'
;MITQPQATPAPDPYEERLRIQTARLLAYRDDGPLVTALRRAVGPGLPPVPACLAALLVVVAMAVAGTLDDGPVLIVPALVMVALVLPTAARDHLGKLDWLVPPLIRATEFLVVILVGLAADAPKWLLFVLLYVVGYHTYDTVYRTRQGIWPPDWVFRAGLGWEIRLLLLGAGAALGVLTWVLAALTLYLGVLFAIESVTSWVRLDKASASKAQESDDLETSPEEAMEQATGEAEPA
;
A
#
# COMPACT_ATOMS: atom_id res chain seq x y z
N MET A 1 -16.02 40.23 29.60
CA MET A 1 -15.76 40.09 28.15
C MET A 1 -15.52 38.61 27.89
N ILE A 2 -16.51 37.89 27.36
CA ILE A 2 -16.38 36.47 27.01
C ILE A 2 -15.95 36.45 25.55
N THR A 3 -14.68 36.16 25.27
CA THR A 3 -14.20 35.88 23.92
C THR A 3 -14.76 34.52 23.51
N GLN A 4 -15.74 34.51 22.61
CA GLN A 4 -16.12 33.27 21.95
C GLN A 4 -14.89 32.72 21.21
N PRO A 5 -14.58 31.41 21.34
CA PRO A 5 -13.54 30.79 20.54
C PRO A 5 -13.90 30.97 19.06
N GLN A 6 -13.01 31.60 18.28
CA GLN A 6 -13.21 31.70 16.84
C GLN A 6 -13.31 30.28 16.27
N ALA A 7 -14.45 29.97 15.67
CA ALA A 7 -14.62 28.74 14.91
C ALA A 7 -13.61 28.75 13.75
N THR A 8 -12.71 27.76 13.72
CA THR A 8 -11.81 27.55 12.60
C THR A 8 -12.67 27.41 11.33
N PRO A 9 -12.41 28.19 10.26
CA PRO A 9 -13.16 28.08 9.02
C PRO A 9 -13.10 26.63 8.51
N ALA A 10 -14.22 26.11 8.01
CA ALA A 10 -14.22 24.81 7.37
C ALA A 10 -13.23 24.79 6.19
N PRO A 11 -12.47 23.69 5.96
CA PRO A 11 -11.54 23.60 4.84
C PRO A 11 -12.24 23.81 3.50
N ASP A 12 -11.54 24.43 2.53
CA ASP A 12 -12.04 24.52 1.15
C ASP A 12 -12.31 23.09 0.59
N PRO A 13 -13.54 22.78 0.14
CA PRO A 13 -13.87 21.49 -0.45
C PRO A 13 -12.96 21.06 -1.62
N TYR A 14 -12.39 22.01 -2.37
CA TYR A 14 -11.47 21.71 -3.45
C TYR A 14 -10.11 21.24 -2.93
N GLU A 15 -9.53 21.94 -1.96
CA GLU A 15 -8.27 21.57 -1.33
C GLU A 15 -8.36 20.23 -0.61
N GLU A 16 -9.50 19.95 0.04
CA GLU A 16 -9.76 18.66 0.67
C GLU A 16 -9.75 17.52 -0.36
N ARG A 17 -10.38 17.72 -1.53
CA ARG A 17 -10.36 16.73 -2.60
C ARG A 17 -8.95 16.44 -3.09
N LEU A 18 -8.13 17.46 -3.32
CA LEU A 18 -6.74 17.29 -3.76
C LEU A 18 -5.92 16.53 -2.71
N ARG A 19 -6.06 16.88 -1.42
CA ARG A 19 -5.38 16.20 -0.32
C ARG A 19 -5.70 14.71 -0.29
N ILE A 20 -6.98 14.34 -0.41
CA ILE A 20 -7.43 12.95 -0.42
C ILE A 20 -6.91 12.21 -1.65
N GLN A 21 -6.92 12.85 -2.83
CA GLN A 21 -6.38 12.27 -4.06
C GLN A 21 -4.88 11.96 -3.94
N THR A 22 -4.09 12.91 -3.47
CA THR A 22 -2.66 12.71 -3.22
C THR A 22 -2.42 11.63 -2.18
N ALA A 23 -3.14 11.64 -1.06
CA ALA A 23 -3.00 10.62 -0.02
C ALA A 23 -3.29 9.21 -0.54
N ARG A 24 -4.33 9.04 -1.37
CA ARG A 24 -4.65 7.75 -2.01
C ARG A 24 -3.52 7.31 -2.93
N LEU A 25 -3.05 8.21 -3.78
CA LEU A 25 -1.98 7.92 -4.73
C LEU A 25 -0.70 7.50 -4.00
N LEU A 26 -0.31 8.21 -2.94
CA LEU A 26 0.84 7.86 -2.10
C LEU A 26 0.66 6.50 -1.42
N ALA A 27 -0.53 6.18 -0.90
CA ALA A 27 -0.81 4.86 -0.34
C ALA A 27 -0.68 3.75 -1.38
N TYR A 28 -1.11 3.99 -2.63
CA TYR A 28 -1.06 2.99 -3.70
C TYR A 28 0.34 2.77 -4.28
N ARG A 29 1.24 3.77 -4.16
CA ARG A 29 2.65 3.61 -4.53
C ARG A 29 3.35 2.57 -3.66
N ASP A 30 2.88 2.39 -2.42
CA ASP A 30 3.44 1.48 -1.43
C ASP A 30 4.96 1.68 -1.29
N ASP A 31 5.31 2.96 -1.08
CA ASP A 31 6.66 3.43 -0.78
C ASP A 31 7.03 2.99 0.65
N GLY A 32 8.22 2.40 0.78
CA GLY A 32 8.71 1.81 2.02
C GLY A 32 9.66 2.70 2.82
N PRO A 33 10.47 2.07 3.69
CA PRO A 33 11.41 2.77 4.56
C PRO A 33 12.49 3.56 3.82
N LEU A 34 12.97 3.06 2.67
CA LEU A 34 14.06 3.70 1.94
C LEU A 34 13.60 5.00 1.31
N VAL A 35 12.45 4.97 0.63
CA VAL A 35 11.80 6.16 0.07
C VAL A 35 11.49 7.15 1.18
N THR A 36 10.95 6.67 2.30
CA THR A 36 10.65 7.51 3.47
C THR A 36 11.88 8.22 4.03
N ALA A 37 13.02 7.52 4.12
CA ALA A 37 14.27 8.07 4.61
C ALA A 37 14.90 9.06 3.62
N LEU A 38 14.87 8.75 2.32
CA LEU A 38 15.64 9.47 1.32
C LEU A 38 14.86 10.54 0.56
N ARG A 39 13.51 10.55 0.59
CA ARG A 39 12.69 11.51 -0.21
C ARG A 39 13.09 12.98 -0.04
N ARG A 40 13.58 13.37 1.15
CA ARG A 40 14.03 14.74 1.44
C ARG A 40 15.40 15.07 0.85
N ALA A 41 16.23 14.07 0.56
CA ALA A 41 17.58 14.23 0.03
C ALA A 41 17.62 14.35 -1.50
N VAL A 42 16.52 14.04 -2.21
CA VAL A 42 16.51 13.93 -3.68
C VAL A 42 16.22 15.26 -4.41
N GLY A 43 16.30 16.38 -3.69
CA GLY A 43 16.07 17.71 -4.26
C GLY A 43 14.69 17.84 -4.91
N PRO A 44 14.57 18.40 -6.13
CA PRO A 44 13.28 18.60 -6.80
C PRO A 44 12.60 17.30 -7.27
N GLY A 45 13.31 16.17 -7.23
CA GLY A 45 12.81 14.86 -7.68
C GLY A 45 12.73 14.72 -9.21
N LEU A 46 12.27 13.56 -9.65
CA LEU A 46 12.04 13.25 -11.06
C LEU A 46 10.55 13.34 -11.42
N PRO A 47 10.19 13.66 -12.68
CA PRO A 47 8.80 13.63 -13.11
C PRO A 47 8.23 12.19 -12.96
N PRO A 48 7.11 11.99 -12.23
CA PRO A 48 6.72 10.66 -11.78
C PRO A 48 6.47 9.65 -12.90
N VAL A 49 5.61 9.99 -13.86
CA VAL A 49 5.20 9.07 -14.93
C VAL A 49 6.35 8.73 -15.88
N PRO A 50 7.10 9.70 -16.44
CA PRO A 50 8.23 9.38 -17.32
C PRO A 50 9.29 8.52 -16.64
N ALA A 51 9.59 8.78 -15.35
CA ALA A 51 10.59 8.02 -14.62
C ALA A 51 10.13 6.59 -14.33
N CYS A 52 8.88 6.38 -13.92
CA CYS A 52 8.32 5.03 -13.72
C CYS A 52 8.23 4.26 -15.03
N LEU A 53 7.85 4.93 -16.12
CA LEU A 53 7.81 4.32 -17.46
C LEU A 53 9.22 3.95 -17.94
N ALA A 54 10.21 4.82 -17.73
CA ALA A 54 11.60 4.53 -18.05
C ALA A 54 12.12 3.31 -17.26
N ALA A 55 11.80 3.19 -15.97
CA ALA A 55 12.15 2.02 -15.17
C ALA A 55 11.58 0.73 -15.77
N LEU A 56 10.29 0.73 -16.12
CA LEU A 56 9.65 -0.40 -16.79
C LEU A 56 10.34 -0.76 -18.11
N LEU A 57 10.58 0.23 -18.96
CA LEU A 57 11.19 0.02 -20.28
C LEU A 57 12.62 -0.50 -20.17
N VAL A 58 13.41 -0.04 -19.21
CA VAL A 58 14.77 -0.55 -18.95
C VAL A 58 14.72 -2.01 -18.52
N VAL A 59 13.83 -2.37 -17.58
CA VAL A 59 13.68 -3.78 -17.14
C VAL A 59 13.23 -4.68 -18.29
N VAL A 60 12.29 -4.22 -19.13
CA VAL A 60 11.87 -4.94 -20.34
C VAL A 60 13.03 -5.09 -21.32
N ALA A 61 13.81 -4.03 -21.54
CA ALA A 61 14.96 -4.08 -22.44
C ALA A 61 16.03 -5.06 -21.96
N MET A 62 16.29 -5.13 -20.65
CA MET A 62 17.20 -6.13 -20.06
C MET A 62 16.70 -7.55 -20.31
N ALA A 63 15.40 -7.80 -20.14
CA ALA A 63 14.80 -9.10 -20.41
C ALA A 63 14.93 -9.51 -21.89
N VAL A 64 14.61 -8.59 -22.82
CA VAL A 64 14.69 -8.82 -24.27
C VAL A 64 16.14 -9.01 -24.73
N ALA A 65 17.08 -8.27 -24.15
CA ALA A 65 18.50 -8.38 -24.45
C ALA A 65 19.15 -9.65 -23.83
N GLY A 66 18.44 -10.36 -22.96
CA GLY A 66 18.95 -11.56 -22.29
C GLY A 66 20.09 -11.28 -21.31
N THR A 67 20.12 -10.08 -20.70
CA THR A 67 21.19 -9.67 -19.77
C THR A 67 20.94 -10.12 -18.32
N LEU A 68 19.83 -10.80 -18.06
CA LEU A 68 19.47 -11.35 -16.75
C LEU A 68 19.77 -12.86 -16.75
N ASP A 69 21.04 -13.22 -16.74
CA ASP A 69 21.53 -14.59 -16.73
C ASP A 69 21.71 -15.11 -15.29
N ASP A 70 22.85 -14.86 -14.67
CA ASP A 70 23.16 -15.33 -13.32
C ASP A 70 24.10 -14.37 -12.56
N GLY A 71 24.20 -14.58 -11.25
CA GLY A 71 25.12 -13.83 -10.41
C GLY A 71 24.75 -12.35 -10.21
N PRO A 72 25.75 -11.45 -10.07
CA PRO A 72 25.52 -10.09 -9.56
C PRO A 72 24.56 -9.23 -10.39
N VAL A 73 24.39 -9.53 -11.69
CA VAL A 73 23.52 -8.73 -12.56
C VAL A 73 22.04 -8.78 -12.12
N LEU A 74 21.63 -9.81 -11.39
CA LEU A 74 20.25 -9.99 -10.95
C LEU A 74 19.77 -8.93 -9.94
N ILE A 75 20.68 -8.16 -9.33
CA ILE A 75 20.30 -7.00 -8.50
C ILE A 75 20.00 -5.75 -9.33
N VAL A 76 20.48 -5.67 -10.57
CA VAL A 76 20.42 -4.45 -11.39
C VAL A 76 18.98 -3.97 -11.64
N PRO A 77 17.97 -4.81 -11.93
CA PRO A 77 16.60 -4.34 -12.08
C PRO A 77 16.05 -3.64 -10.82
N ALA A 78 16.41 -4.14 -9.63
CA ALA A 78 16.04 -3.51 -8.37
C ALA A 78 16.74 -2.14 -8.21
N LEU A 79 18.01 -2.05 -8.58
CA LEU A 79 18.76 -0.78 -8.57
C LEU A 79 18.19 0.23 -9.57
N VAL A 80 17.79 -0.20 -10.76
CA VAL A 80 17.10 0.65 -11.76
C VAL A 80 15.80 1.21 -11.19
N MET A 81 14.99 0.35 -10.58
CA MET A 81 13.75 0.75 -9.91
C MET A 81 14.02 1.80 -8.82
N VAL A 82 14.98 1.54 -7.93
CA VAL A 82 15.34 2.50 -6.88
C VAL A 82 15.84 3.82 -7.48
N ALA A 83 16.75 3.77 -8.45
CA ALA A 83 17.37 4.96 -9.03
C ALA A 83 16.36 5.86 -9.76
N LEU A 84 15.37 5.28 -10.44
CA LEU A 84 14.41 6.05 -11.25
C LEU A 84 13.12 6.38 -10.51
N VAL A 85 12.61 5.49 -9.66
CA VAL A 85 11.30 5.66 -9.03
C VAL A 85 11.40 6.37 -7.68
N LEU A 86 12.41 6.10 -6.85
CA LEU A 86 12.54 6.74 -5.54
C LEU A 86 12.54 8.28 -5.62
N PRO A 87 13.27 8.93 -6.56
CA PRO A 87 13.25 10.38 -6.71
C PRO A 87 11.87 10.98 -6.99
N THR A 88 10.93 10.19 -7.50
CA THR A 88 9.58 10.67 -7.82
C THR A 88 8.76 10.98 -6.57
N ALA A 89 9.13 10.42 -5.40
CA ALA A 89 8.42 10.62 -4.13
C ALA A 89 8.54 12.04 -3.56
N ALA A 90 9.43 12.88 -4.11
CA ALA A 90 9.55 14.29 -3.74
C ALA A 90 8.48 15.17 -4.43
N ARG A 91 7.67 14.61 -5.34
CA ARG A 91 6.67 15.34 -6.12
C ARG A 91 5.31 15.35 -5.40
N ASP A 92 4.47 16.33 -5.76
CA ASP A 92 3.13 16.53 -5.20
C ASP A 92 2.08 15.54 -5.73
N HIS A 93 2.38 14.88 -6.85
CA HIS A 93 1.53 13.90 -7.52
C HIS A 93 0.16 14.45 -7.98
N LEU A 94 0.12 15.72 -8.40
CA LEU A 94 -1.09 16.41 -8.86
C LEU A 94 -1.23 16.49 -10.40
N GLY A 95 -0.34 15.84 -11.14
CA GLY A 95 -0.36 15.80 -12.60
C GLY A 95 -1.52 14.95 -13.17
N LYS A 96 -2.00 15.31 -14.36
CA LYS A 96 -3.11 14.63 -15.06
C LYS A 96 -2.89 13.13 -15.26
N LEU A 97 -1.63 12.70 -15.35
CA LEU A 97 -1.24 11.31 -15.58
C LEU A 97 -0.70 10.63 -14.32
N ASP A 98 -0.61 11.33 -13.18
CA ASP A 98 0.05 10.78 -11.99
C ASP A 98 -0.69 9.56 -11.41
N TRP A 99 -1.96 9.37 -11.76
CA TRP A 99 -2.70 8.14 -11.47
C TRP A 99 -2.06 6.87 -12.08
N LEU A 100 -1.22 7.01 -13.11
CA LEU A 100 -0.45 5.90 -13.71
C LEU A 100 0.75 5.48 -12.86
N VAL A 101 1.16 6.27 -11.88
CA VAL A 101 2.37 6.03 -11.11
C VAL A 101 2.28 4.72 -10.31
N PRO A 102 1.24 4.49 -9.46
CA PRO A 102 1.07 3.21 -8.78
C PRO A 102 1.05 1.98 -9.71
N PRO A 103 0.25 1.92 -10.79
CA PRO A 103 0.24 0.73 -11.66
C PRO A 103 1.56 0.52 -12.41
N LEU A 104 2.30 1.58 -12.78
CA LEU A 104 3.64 1.43 -13.38
C LEU A 104 4.64 0.85 -12.38
N ILE A 105 4.63 1.31 -11.12
CA ILE A 105 5.48 0.78 -10.06
C ILE A 105 5.14 -0.71 -9.83
N ARG A 106 3.86 -1.05 -9.69
CA ARG A 106 3.40 -2.44 -9.48
C ARG A 106 3.74 -3.35 -10.65
N ALA A 107 3.48 -2.92 -11.88
CA ALA A 107 3.82 -3.70 -13.07
C ALA A 107 5.32 -3.99 -13.14
N THR A 108 6.15 -2.98 -12.86
CA THR A 108 7.60 -3.14 -12.88
C THR A 108 8.10 -4.00 -11.73
N GLU A 109 7.56 -3.83 -10.51
CA GLU A 109 7.89 -4.69 -9.37
C GLU A 109 7.60 -6.16 -9.69
N PHE A 110 6.41 -6.47 -10.18
CA PHE A 110 6.02 -7.85 -10.51
C PHE A 110 6.87 -8.41 -11.64
N LEU A 111 7.17 -7.61 -12.66
CA LEU A 111 8.06 -8.00 -13.74
C LEU A 111 9.47 -8.33 -13.21
N VAL A 112 10.03 -7.50 -12.33
CA VAL A 112 11.35 -7.76 -11.72
C VAL A 112 11.32 -9.04 -10.90
N VAL A 113 10.31 -9.25 -10.04
CA VAL A 113 10.19 -10.48 -9.23
C VAL A 113 10.14 -11.72 -10.12
N ILE A 114 9.38 -11.68 -11.21
CA ILE A 114 9.28 -12.79 -12.17
C ILE A 114 10.62 -13.02 -12.86
N LEU A 115 11.22 -11.99 -13.46
CA LEU A 115 12.46 -12.13 -14.23
C LEU A 115 13.61 -12.63 -13.36
N VAL A 116 13.82 -12.01 -12.19
CA VAL A 116 14.87 -12.42 -11.24
C VAL A 116 14.60 -13.82 -10.70
N GLY A 117 13.35 -14.12 -10.37
CA GLY A 117 12.94 -15.44 -9.91
C GLY A 117 13.17 -16.55 -10.93
N LEU A 118 12.86 -16.29 -12.19
CA LEU A 118 13.07 -17.26 -13.28
C LEU A 118 14.56 -17.45 -13.59
N ALA A 119 15.34 -16.36 -13.63
CA ALA A 119 16.79 -16.44 -13.87
C ALA A 119 17.52 -17.22 -12.78
N ALA A 120 17.11 -17.08 -11.52
CA ALA A 120 17.66 -17.81 -10.39
C ALA A 120 16.98 -19.18 -10.11
N ASP A 121 16.18 -19.69 -11.04
CA ASP A 121 15.42 -20.96 -10.94
C ASP A 121 14.62 -21.10 -9.62
N ALA A 122 14.03 -20.01 -9.15
CA ALA A 122 13.20 -20.03 -7.95
C ALA A 122 11.89 -20.81 -8.19
N PRO A 123 11.32 -21.43 -7.14
CA PRO A 123 10.05 -22.14 -7.27
C PRO A 123 8.92 -21.21 -7.74
N LYS A 124 8.36 -21.51 -8.92
CA LYS A 124 7.34 -20.67 -9.58
C LYS A 124 6.09 -20.47 -8.73
N TRP A 125 5.68 -21.48 -7.97
CA TRP A 125 4.56 -21.39 -7.04
C TRP A 125 4.83 -20.36 -5.93
N LEU A 126 6.07 -20.26 -5.46
CA LEU A 126 6.44 -19.33 -4.39
C LEU A 126 6.50 -17.90 -4.92
N LEU A 127 6.99 -17.70 -6.15
CA LEU A 127 6.89 -16.41 -6.86
C LEU A 127 5.41 -15.99 -6.97
N PHE A 128 4.54 -16.89 -7.43
CA PHE A 128 3.11 -16.62 -7.53
C PHE A 128 2.49 -16.23 -6.19
N VAL A 129 2.81 -16.93 -5.10
CA VAL A 129 2.29 -16.61 -3.77
C VAL A 129 2.78 -15.24 -3.31
N LEU A 130 4.06 -14.89 -3.51
CA LEU A 130 4.54 -13.54 -3.19
C LEU A 130 3.80 -12.46 -3.97
N LEU A 131 3.64 -12.64 -5.29
CA LEU A 131 2.87 -11.71 -6.14
C LEU A 131 1.43 -11.57 -5.65
N TYR A 132 0.80 -12.68 -5.26
CA TYR A 132 -0.54 -12.67 -4.69
C TYR A 132 -0.58 -11.89 -3.37
N VAL A 133 0.37 -12.11 -2.46
CA VAL A 133 0.43 -11.41 -1.17
C VAL A 133 0.58 -9.89 -1.37
N VAL A 134 1.50 -9.46 -2.22
CA VAL A 134 1.71 -8.02 -2.52
C VAL A 134 0.52 -7.43 -3.29
N GLY A 135 -0.03 -8.17 -4.24
CA GLY A 135 -1.20 -7.78 -5.01
C GLY A 135 -2.46 -7.64 -4.14
N TYR A 136 -2.66 -8.58 -3.22
CA TYR A 136 -3.75 -8.54 -2.24
C TYR A 136 -3.63 -7.33 -1.33
N HIS A 137 -2.43 -7.05 -0.78
CA HIS A 137 -2.21 -5.85 0.03
C HIS A 137 -2.55 -4.55 -0.73
N THR A 138 -2.16 -4.47 -2.01
CA THR A 138 -2.47 -3.33 -2.87
C THR A 138 -3.98 -3.20 -3.11
N TYR A 139 -4.64 -4.32 -3.45
CA TYR A 139 -6.08 -4.40 -3.65
C TYR A 139 -6.85 -3.95 -2.41
N ASP A 140 -6.48 -4.49 -1.26
CA ASP A 140 -7.11 -4.23 0.01
C ASP A 140 -6.91 -2.76 0.44
N THR A 141 -5.73 -2.17 0.24
CA THR A 141 -5.49 -0.73 0.44
C THR A 141 -6.42 0.14 -0.43
N VAL A 142 -6.62 -0.23 -1.70
CA VAL A 142 -7.55 0.48 -2.60
C VAL A 142 -8.99 0.40 -2.08
N TYR A 143 -9.43 -0.77 -1.63
CA TYR A 143 -10.79 -0.94 -1.12
C TYR A 143 -11.03 -0.19 0.19
N ARG A 144 -10.11 -0.28 1.15
CA ARG A 144 -10.24 0.43 2.43
C ARG A 144 -10.27 1.95 2.26
N THR A 145 -9.36 2.50 1.46
CA THR A 145 -9.29 3.96 1.24
C THR A 145 -10.47 4.51 0.43
N ARG A 146 -11.15 3.67 -0.37
CA ARG A 146 -12.45 4.01 -1.00
C ARG A 146 -13.58 4.10 0.03
N GLN A 147 -13.52 3.31 1.10
CA GLN A 147 -14.45 3.36 2.22
C GLN A 147 -14.03 4.37 3.32
N GLY A 148 -13.01 5.19 3.07
CA GLY A 148 -12.53 6.19 4.02
C GLY A 148 -11.66 5.63 5.16
N ILE A 149 -11.25 4.35 5.06
CA ILE A 149 -10.43 3.67 6.05
C ILE A 149 -8.99 3.66 5.54
N TRP A 150 -8.07 4.16 6.34
CA TRP A 150 -6.68 4.27 5.95
C TRP A 150 -5.86 3.23 6.71
N PRO A 151 -5.07 2.39 6.01
CA PRO A 151 -4.09 1.55 6.66
C PRO A 151 -3.13 2.43 7.47
N PRO A 152 -2.79 2.05 8.72
CA PRO A 152 -1.90 2.85 9.53
C PRO A 152 -0.47 2.85 8.96
N ASP A 153 0.22 3.98 9.08
CA ASP A 153 1.56 4.21 8.48
C ASP A 153 2.63 3.16 8.83
N TRP A 154 2.49 2.48 9.98
CA TRP A 154 3.42 1.42 10.36
C TRP A 154 3.34 0.21 9.44
N VAL A 155 2.19 -0.03 8.79
CA VAL A 155 1.97 -1.17 7.88
C VAL A 155 2.81 -1.02 6.63
N PHE A 156 2.87 0.17 6.04
CA PHE A 156 3.73 0.45 4.88
C PHE A 156 5.22 0.30 5.22
N ARG A 157 5.62 0.73 6.43
CA ARG A 157 7.01 0.54 6.92
C ARG A 157 7.35 -0.93 7.15
N ALA A 158 6.45 -1.67 7.81
CA ALA A 158 6.62 -3.10 8.07
C ALA A 158 6.52 -3.94 6.78
N GLY A 159 5.73 -3.50 5.80
CA GLY A 159 5.58 -4.10 4.48
C GLY A 159 6.81 -3.94 3.58
N LEU A 160 7.84 -3.23 4.06
CA LEU A 160 9.14 -3.00 3.42
C LEU A 160 9.10 -2.14 2.15
N GLY A 161 7.91 -1.86 1.59
CA GLY A 161 7.73 -1.18 0.30
C GLY A 161 8.34 -1.94 -0.88
N TRP A 162 8.12 -1.44 -2.09
CA TRP A 162 8.67 -2.07 -3.29
C TRP A 162 10.20 -2.04 -3.30
N GLU A 163 10.82 -1.00 -2.75
CA GLU A 163 12.27 -0.83 -2.76
C GLU A 163 13.03 -1.97 -2.06
N ILE A 164 12.73 -2.25 -0.79
CA ILE A 164 13.46 -3.18 0.06
C ILE A 164 13.09 -4.59 -0.37
N ARG A 165 11.83 -4.84 -0.75
CA ARG A 165 11.44 -6.14 -1.33
C ARG A 165 12.27 -6.46 -2.57
N LEU A 166 12.37 -5.53 -3.53
CA LEU A 166 13.17 -5.74 -4.73
C LEU A 166 14.67 -5.83 -4.43
N LEU A 167 15.20 -5.03 -3.51
CA LEU A 167 16.61 -5.09 -3.12
C LEU A 167 16.95 -6.42 -2.44
N LEU A 168 16.09 -6.92 -1.54
CA LEU A 168 16.27 -8.22 -0.89
C LEU A 168 16.23 -9.36 -1.91
N LEU A 169 15.27 -9.35 -2.83
CA LEU A 169 15.15 -10.38 -3.86
C LEU A 169 16.34 -10.31 -4.84
N GLY A 170 16.70 -9.13 -5.34
CA GLY A 170 17.85 -8.95 -6.21
C GLY A 170 19.16 -9.35 -5.56
N ALA A 171 19.39 -8.96 -4.30
CA ALA A 171 20.58 -9.38 -3.54
C ALA A 171 20.57 -10.88 -3.25
N GLY A 172 19.43 -11.46 -2.86
CA GLY A 172 19.28 -12.89 -2.64
C GLY A 172 19.58 -13.70 -3.89
N ALA A 173 19.14 -13.22 -5.07
CA ALA A 173 19.45 -13.81 -6.35
C ALA A 173 20.94 -13.71 -6.70
N ALA A 174 21.52 -12.52 -6.55
CA ALA A 174 22.95 -12.27 -6.78
C ALA A 174 23.85 -13.14 -5.90
N LEU A 175 23.40 -13.45 -4.68
CA LEU A 175 24.12 -14.27 -3.70
C LEU A 175 23.78 -15.78 -3.78
N GLY A 176 22.89 -16.19 -4.70
CA GLY A 176 22.50 -17.60 -4.86
C GLY A 176 21.61 -18.15 -3.73
N VAL A 177 20.95 -17.29 -2.94
CA VAL A 177 20.10 -17.65 -1.80
C VAL A 177 18.64 -17.20 -1.98
N LEU A 178 18.22 -16.87 -3.21
CA LEU A 178 16.91 -16.28 -3.50
C LEU A 178 15.75 -17.08 -2.92
N THR A 179 15.76 -18.41 -3.05
CA THR A 179 14.64 -19.24 -2.59
C THR A 179 14.37 -19.06 -1.08
N TRP A 180 15.42 -18.93 -0.26
CA TRP A 180 15.27 -18.69 1.18
C TRP A 180 14.75 -17.29 1.47
N VAL A 181 15.28 -16.27 0.79
CA VAL A 181 14.82 -14.89 0.91
C VAL A 181 13.35 -14.77 0.51
N LEU A 182 12.99 -15.38 -0.62
CA LEU A 182 11.63 -15.40 -1.15
C LEU A 182 10.67 -16.09 -0.18
N ALA A 183 11.06 -17.24 0.39
CA ALA A 183 10.24 -17.96 1.36
C ALA A 183 10.02 -17.14 2.65
N ALA A 184 11.09 -16.57 3.21
CA ALA A 184 11.03 -15.74 4.41
C ALA A 184 10.17 -14.49 4.17
N LEU A 185 10.37 -13.80 3.05
CA LEU A 185 9.62 -12.60 2.68
C LEU A 185 8.14 -12.91 2.47
N THR A 186 7.84 -14.03 1.79
CA THR A 186 6.46 -14.46 1.54
C THR A 186 5.73 -14.78 2.84
N LEU A 187 6.36 -15.53 3.74
CA LEU A 187 5.77 -15.86 5.05
C LEU A 187 5.56 -14.59 5.88
N TYR A 188 6.58 -13.75 5.97
CA TYR A 188 6.54 -12.51 6.75
C TYR A 188 5.43 -11.58 6.27
N LEU A 189 5.41 -11.25 4.98
CA LEU A 189 4.41 -10.35 4.39
C LEU A 189 3.02 -10.96 4.39
N GLY A 190 2.91 -12.27 4.13
CA GLY A 190 1.65 -13.00 4.15
C GLY A 190 0.99 -12.91 5.52
N VAL A 191 1.74 -13.20 6.59
CA VAL A 191 1.25 -13.08 7.97
C VAL A 191 0.91 -11.63 8.32
N LEU A 192 1.81 -10.70 8.01
CA LEU A 192 1.62 -9.27 8.30
C LEU A 192 0.32 -8.74 7.67
N PHE A 193 0.16 -8.90 6.36
CA PHE A 193 -0.98 -8.36 5.64
C PHE A 193 -2.28 -9.11 5.91
N ALA A 194 -2.23 -10.42 6.16
CA ALA A 194 -3.43 -11.17 6.53
C ALA A 194 -3.97 -10.73 7.90
N ILE A 195 -3.10 -10.63 8.92
CA ILE A 195 -3.52 -10.19 10.26
C ILE A 195 -4.06 -8.76 10.21
N GLU A 196 -3.36 -7.86 9.54
CA GLU A 196 -3.75 -6.47 9.46
C GLU A 196 -5.06 -6.28 8.70
N SER A 197 -5.27 -7.02 7.59
CA SER A 197 -6.54 -7.05 6.87
C SER A 197 -7.69 -7.56 7.72
N VAL A 198 -7.58 -8.77 8.28
CA VAL A 198 -8.66 -9.35 9.09
C VAL A 198 -9.02 -8.46 10.26
N THR A 199 -8.02 -7.94 10.99
CA THR A 199 -8.27 -7.09 12.16
C THR A 199 -8.94 -5.76 11.77
N SER A 200 -8.53 -5.15 10.67
CA SER A 200 -9.14 -3.89 10.18
C SER A 200 -10.58 -4.08 9.71
N TRP A 201 -10.87 -5.12 8.93
CA TRP A 201 -12.23 -5.39 8.45
C TRP A 201 -13.19 -5.78 9.58
N VAL A 202 -12.74 -6.59 10.54
CA VAL A 202 -13.56 -6.94 11.72
C VAL A 202 -13.87 -5.72 12.59
N ARG A 203 -12.92 -4.78 12.74
CA ARG A 203 -13.15 -3.53 13.49
C ARG A 203 -14.19 -2.64 12.80
N LEU A 204 -14.14 -2.58 11.48
CA LEU A 204 -15.12 -1.82 10.69
C LEU A 204 -16.54 -2.36 10.86
N ASP A 205 -16.68 -3.68 10.75
CA ASP A 205 -17.97 -4.35 10.88
C ASP A 205 -18.60 -4.05 12.25
N LYS A 206 -17.82 -4.21 13.33
CA LYS A 206 -18.25 -3.87 14.70
C LYS A 206 -18.63 -2.39 14.87
N ALA A 207 -17.84 -1.48 14.30
CA ALA A 207 -18.13 -0.05 14.37
C ALA A 207 -19.41 0.32 13.60
N SER A 208 -19.68 -0.37 12.49
CA SER A 208 -20.88 -0.17 11.69
C SER A 208 -22.12 -0.69 12.41
N ALA A 209 -22.04 -1.87 13.03
CA ALA A 209 -23.09 -2.42 13.87
C ALA A 209 -23.42 -1.51 15.07
N SER A 210 -22.39 -0.99 15.76
CA SER A 210 -22.58 -0.06 16.89
C SER A 210 -23.31 1.21 16.48
N LYS A 211 -22.96 1.79 15.32
CA LYS A 211 -23.63 3.01 14.82
C LYS A 211 -25.08 2.76 14.42
N ALA A 212 -25.38 1.59 13.85
CA ALA A 212 -26.73 1.20 13.50
C ALA A 212 -27.61 1.04 14.76
N GLN A 213 -27.04 0.47 15.82
CA GLN A 213 -27.73 0.36 17.11
C GLN A 213 -27.94 1.73 17.76
N GLU A 214 -26.94 2.62 17.75
CA GLU A 214 -27.11 4.00 18.23
C GLU A 214 -28.20 4.77 17.47
N SER A 215 -28.34 4.57 16.14
CA SER A 215 -29.43 5.19 15.39
C SER A 215 -30.80 4.61 15.74
N ASP A 216 -30.89 3.30 15.97
CA ASP A 216 -32.14 2.63 16.36
C ASP A 216 -32.61 3.09 17.75
N ASP A 217 -31.67 3.22 18.69
CA ASP A 217 -31.91 3.77 20.04
C ASP A 217 -32.44 5.22 19.98
N LEU A 218 -32.03 6.01 18.98
CA LEU A 218 -32.50 7.39 18.77
C LEU A 218 -33.87 7.47 18.07
N GLU A 219 -34.24 6.45 17.29
CA GLU A 219 -35.52 6.37 16.58
C GLU A 219 -36.64 5.76 17.44
N THR A 220 -36.28 5.07 18.53
CA THR A 220 -37.23 4.44 19.46
C THR A 220 -38.09 5.50 20.17
N SER A 221 -39.43 5.35 20.10
CA SER A 221 -40.38 6.27 20.73
C SER A 221 -40.33 6.14 22.27
N PRO A 222 -40.55 7.22 23.05
CA PRO A 222 -40.59 7.15 24.52
C PRO A 222 -41.60 6.12 25.08
N GLU A 223 -42.69 5.85 24.35
CA GLU A 223 -43.69 4.85 24.72
C GLU A 223 -43.17 3.42 24.55
N GLU A 224 -42.44 3.14 23.46
CA GLU A 224 -41.82 1.83 23.18
C GLU A 224 -40.69 1.52 24.16
N ALA A 225 -39.89 2.53 24.50
CA ALA A 225 -38.85 2.41 25.52
C ALA A 225 -39.44 2.13 26.93
N MET A 226 -40.59 2.73 27.26
CA MET A 226 -41.32 2.45 28.50
C MET A 226 -41.91 1.05 28.51
N GLU A 227 -42.52 0.60 27.40
CA GLU A 227 -43.13 -0.72 27.28
C GLU A 227 -42.09 -1.84 27.40
N GLN A 228 -40.90 -1.69 26.79
CA GLN A 228 -39.76 -2.60 26.96
C GLN A 228 -39.30 -2.67 28.43
N ALA A 229 -39.17 -1.52 29.11
CA ALA A 229 -38.75 -1.46 30.51
C ALA A 229 -39.78 -2.10 31.47
N THR A 230 -41.08 -2.00 31.17
CA THR A 230 -42.14 -2.69 31.94
C THR A 230 -42.27 -4.18 31.59
N GLY A 231 -42.03 -4.57 30.34
CA GLY A 231 -42.09 -5.96 29.88
C GLY A 231 -40.96 -6.84 30.42
N GLU A 232 -39.78 -6.28 30.67
CA GLU A 232 -38.68 -6.99 31.35
C GLU A 232 -38.87 -7.14 32.87
N ALA A 233 -39.80 -6.39 33.46
CA ALA A 233 -40.06 -6.37 34.90
C ALA A 233 -41.14 -7.37 35.38
N GLU A 234 -41.80 -8.10 34.47
CA GLU A 234 -42.69 -9.22 34.83
C GLU A 234 -41.89 -10.54 34.86
N PRO A 235 -41.47 -11.04 36.03
CA PRO A 235 -41.12 -12.45 36.15
C PRO A 235 -42.42 -13.28 36.08
N ALA A 236 -42.34 -14.42 35.39
CA ALA A 236 -43.41 -15.43 35.31
C ALA A 236 -43.90 -15.92 36.68
#